data_AF-A0A2R6MHB5-F1
#
_entry.id   AF-A0A2R6MHB5-F1
#
_cell.length_a   1.000
_cell.length_b   1.000
_cell.length_c   1.000
_cell.angle_alpha   90.00
_cell.angle_beta   90.00
_cell.angle_gamma   90.00
#
_symmetry.space_group_name_H-M   'P 1'
#
loop_
_entity.id
_entity.type
_entity.pdbx_description
1 polymer ?
#
loop_
_entity_poly.entity_id
_entity_poly.type
_entity_poly.pdbx_seq_one_letter_code
_entity_poly.pdbx_strand_id
1 'polypeptide(L)'
;MDDDTGVFTISLDTELAWGTFDKGNVKNYEEAYRNTPEVIDRLCDLFDEYEIPATWAIVSHLLQDCDGDHSGRTSPDCEWIDDWHSELPCASGMDEKLWYAPWLVDRLQECETEQEIGLHGSTHMQLGADGCSREHAQEEISAAVETLQEHGVEPKSFVFPRNDIGHLDVLRGHGIER
;
A
#
# COMPACT_ATOMS: atom_id res chain seq x y z
N MET A 1 8.09 -34.59 -21.63
CA MET A 1 7.35 -34.39 -20.38
C MET A 1 6.98 -32.95 -20.42
N ASP A 2 5.71 -32.66 -20.73
CA ASP A 2 5.18 -31.31 -20.64
C ASP A 2 5.22 -30.94 -19.15
N ASP A 3 5.96 -29.89 -18.84
CA ASP A 3 6.23 -29.44 -17.48
C ASP A 3 5.04 -28.57 -17.03
N ASP A 4 3.92 -29.22 -16.72
CA ASP A 4 2.74 -28.57 -16.14
C ASP A 4 3.01 -28.25 -14.64
N THR A 5 4.06 -27.48 -14.38
CA THR A 5 4.36 -26.97 -13.05
C THR A 5 3.50 -25.74 -12.78
N GLY A 6 2.57 -25.86 -11.84
CA GLY A 6 1.76 -24.75 -11.36
C GLY A 6 2.59 -23.81 -10.48
N VAL A 7 2.37 -22.50 -10.64
CA VAL A 7 2.95 -21.47 -9.74
C VAL A 7 1.90 -21.10 -8.70
N PHE A 8 2.32 -21.10 -7.43
CA PHE A 8 1.54 -20.58 -6.32
C PHE A 8 2.24 -19.34 -5.79
N THR A 9 1.50 -18.23 -5.66
CA THR A 9 2.03 -16.93 -5.22
C THR A 9 1.19 -16.44 -4.06
N ILE A 10 1.85 -15.87 -3.05
CA ILE A 10 1.22 -15.20 -1.92
C ILE A 10 1.53 -13.72 -2.04
N SER A 11 0.49 -12.89 -2.08
CA SER A 11 0.59 -11.44 -1.94
C SER A 11 -0.30 -10.96 -0.81
N LEU A 12 0.17 -9.97 -0.06
CA LEU A 12 -0.49 -9.42 1.11
C LEU A 12 -0.67 -7.91 0.94
N ASP A 13 -1.92 -7.47 0.84
CA ASP A 13 -2.26 -6.05 0.86
C ASP A 13 -2.03 -5.52 2.29
N THR A 14 -1.08 -4.59 2.42
CA THR A 14 -0.60 -4.07 3.70
C THR A 14 -0.92 -2.59 3.76
N GLU A 15 -2.07 -2.30 4.38
CA GLU A 15 -2.77 -1.02 4.23
C GLU A 15 -3.28 -0.40 5.55
N LEU A 16 -3.47 -1.17 6.62
CA LEU A 16 -4.16 -0.71 7.83
C LEU A 16 -5.48 0.05 7.51
N ALA A 17 -5.73 1.21 8.15
CA ALA A 17 -6.93 2.01 7.89
C ALA A 17 -6.99 2.61 6.47
N TRP A 18 -5.88 2.64 5.71
CA TRP A 18 -5.86 3.18 4.35
C TRP A 18 -6.78 2.42 3.38
N GLY A 19 -7.03 1.13 3.62
CA GLY A 19 -7.96 0.36 2.78
C GLY A 19 -9.43 0.74 2.90
N THR A 20 -9.78 1.43 3.99
CA THR A 20 -11.17 1.58 4.43
C THR A 20 -11.59 2.97 4.91
N PHE A 21 -10.68 3.95 4.96
CA PHE A 21 -11.00 5.31 5.44
C PHE A 21 -12.15 5.96 4.67
N ASP A 22 -12.17 5.84 3.35
CA ASP A 22 -13.19 6.36 2.44
C ASP A 22 -14.52 5.56 2.45
N LYS A 23 -14.62 4.51 3.29
CA LYS A 23 -15.85 3.71 3.48
C LYS A 23 -16.55 3.97 4.82
N GLY A 24 -15.98 4.82 5.68
CA GLY A 24 -16.58 5.18 6.98
C GLY A 24 -16.69 4.02 7.98
N ASN A 25 -15.92 2.95 7.80
CA ASN A 25 -15.99 1.71 8.58
C ASN A 25 -14.70 1.38 9.36
N VAL A 26 -13.74 2.30 9.42
CA VAL A 26 -12.48 2.14 10.17
C VAL A 26 -12.70 1.65 11.60
N LYS A 27 -13.72 2.20 12.29
CA LYS A 27 -14.06 1.82 13.68
C LYS A 27 -14.43 0.33 13.84
N ASN A 28 -14.91 -0.32 12.77
CA ASN A 28 -15.27 -1.74 12.81
C ASN A 28 -14.03 -2.65 12.79
N TYR A 29 -12.88 -2.13 12.37
CA TYR A 29 -11.63 -2.87 12.20
C TYR A 29 -10.51 -2.38 13.12
N GLU A 30 -10.80 -1.47 14.06
CA GLU A 30 -9.79 -0.86 14.92
C GLU A 30 -8.94 -1.89 15.65
N GLU A 31 -9.56 -2.93 16.21
CA GLU A 31 -8.84 -4.02 16.88
C GLU A 31 -7.92 -4.78 15.90
N ALA A 32 -8.37 -5.03 14.67
CA ALA A 32 -7.56 -5.70 13.65
C ALA A 32 -6.33 -4.86 13.26
N TYR A 33 -6.49 -3.54 13.09
CA TYR A 33 -5.38 -2.63 12.79
C TYR A 33 -4.37 -2.61 13.93
N ARG A 34 -4.83 -2.52 15.19
CA ARG A 34 -3.95 -2.52 16.36
C ARG A 34 -3.18 -3.82 16.54
N ASN A 35 -3.75 -4.94 16.10
CA ASN A 35 -3.10 -6.26 16.15
C ASN A 35 -2.22 -6.56 14.93
N THR A 36 -2.21 -5.69 13.90
CA THR A 36 -1.43 -5.92 12.67
C THR A 36 0.07 -6.12 12.92
N PRO A 37 0.76 -5.38 13.83
CA PRO A 37 2.16 -5.65 14.13
C PRO A 37 2.43 -7.11 14.54
N GLU A 38 1.62 -7.66 15.46
CA GLU A 38 1.75 -9.05 15.90
C GLU A 38 1.46 -10.04 14.76
N VAL A 39 0.48 -9.73 13.90
CA VAL A 39 0.16 -10.57 12.74
C VAL A 39 1.31 -10.58 11.75
N ILE A 40 1.93 -9.44 11.47
CA ILE A 40 3.08 -9.34 10.57
C ILE A 40 4.26 -10.15 11.11
N ASP A 41 4.60 -10.01 12.40
CA ASP A 41 5.66 -10.80 13.02
C ASP A 41 5.41 -12.30 12.84
N ARG A 42 4.20 -12.76 13.12
CA ARG A 42 3.84 -14.18 13.00
C ARG A 42 3.83 -14.69 11.56
N LEU A 43 3.47 -13.84 10.59
CA LEU A 43 3.53 -14.19 9.18
C LEU A 43 4.99 -14.28 8.70
N CYS A 44 5.84 -13.35 9.13
CA CYS A 44 7.28 -13.41 8.85
C CYS A 44 7.89 -14.70 9.43
N ASP A 45 7.59 -15.05 10.68
CA ASP A 45 8.06 -16.29 11.31
C ASP A 45 7.60 -17.53 10.52
N LEU A 46 6.37 -17.53 9.99
CA LEU A 46 5.87 -18.62 9.15
C LEU A 46 6.56 -18.66 7.79
N PHE A 47 6.76 -17.52 7.14
CA PHE A 47 7.48 -17.46 5.88
C PHE A 47 8.92 -17.93 6.02
N ASP A 48 9.57 -17.60 7.14
CA ASP A 48 10.90 -18.08 7.48
C ASP A 48 10.92 -19.58 7.79
N GLU A 49 9.99 -20.09 8.60
CA GLU A 49 9.89 -21.52 8.96
C GLU A 49 9.73 -22.41 7.73
N TYR A 50 8.95 -21.97 6.74
CA TYR A 50 8.62 -22.75 5.56
C TYR A 50 9.41 -22.36 4.30
N GLU A 51 10.36 -21.41 4.42
CA GLU A 51 11.14 -20.87 3.30
C GLU A 51 10.25 -20.36 2.15
N ILE A 52 9.13 -19.70 2.48
CA ILE A 52 8.13 -19.22 1.52
C ILE A 52 8.34 -17.73 1.25
N PRO A 53 8.68 -17.33 0.02
CA PRO A 53 8.65 -15.92 -0.35
C PRO A 53 7.21 -15.44 -0.55
N ALA A 54 6.93 -14.22 -0.12
CA ALA A 54 5.68 -13.52 -0.39
C ALA A 54 5.94 -12.08 -0.85
N THR A 55 4.94 -11.48 -1.48
CA THR A 55 4.94 -10.06 -1.85
C THR A 55 4.07 -9.27 -0.88
N TRP A 56 4.65 -8.28 -0.20
CA TRP A 56 3.95 -7.34 0.66
C TRP A 56 3.66 -6.07 -0.15
N ALA A 57 2.40 -5.88 -0.55
CA ALA A 57 1.97 -4.71 -1.30
C ALA A 57 1.61 -3.60 -0.31
N ILE A 58 2.48 -2.61 -0.17
CA ILE A 58 2.41 -1.60 0.89
C ILE A 58 1.76 -0.32 0.37
N VAL A 59 0.84 0.24 1.15
CA VAL A 59 0.43 1.65 1.00
C VAL A 59 1.54 2.54 1.55
N SER A 60 2.22 3.30 0.70
CA SER A 60 3.49 3.94 1.08
C SER A 60 3.36 4.96 2.22
N HIS A 61 2.21 5.64 2.37
CA HIS A 61 1.99 6.56 3.48
C HIS A 61 2.01 5.90 4.86
N LEU A 62 1.94 4.56 4.96
CA LEU A 62 2.25 3.86 6.20
C LEU A 62 3.63 4.24 6.77
N LEU A 63 4.57 4.66 5.91
CA LEU A 63 5.95 4.96 6.26
C LEU A 63 6.22 6.45 6.48
N GLN A 64 5.23 7.32 6.24
CA GLN A 64 5.42 8.77 6.29
C GLN A 64 4.86 9.37 7.58
N ASP A 65 5.68 10.18 8.24
CA ASP A 65 5.24 11.08 9.32
C ASP A 65 4.47 12.27 8.72
N CYS A 66 3.19 12.03 8.41
CA CYS A 66 2.30 12.95 7.73
C CYS A 66 1.59 13.88 8.73
N ASP A 67 1.73 15.20 8.56
CA ASP A 67 1.04 16.22 9.37
C ASP A 67 -0.35 16.59 8.83
N GLY A 68 -0.77 15.94 7.75
CA GLY A 68 -2.06 16.12 7.09
C GLY A 68 -2.07 17.17 5.98
N ASP A 69 -0.98 17.91 5.73
CA ASP A 69 -0.94 18.90 4.65
C ASP A 69 -0.68 18.26 3.28
N HIS A 70 -1.73 18.24 2.44
CA HIS A 70 -1.66 17.77 1.06
C HIS A 70 -2.03 18.86 0.06
N SER A 71 -1.95 20.14 0.45
CA SER A 71 -2.37 21.28 -0.37
C SER A 71 -1.62 21.43 -1.71
N GLY A 72 -0.47 20.77 -1.85
CA GLY A 72 0.31 20.72 -3.08
C GLY A 72 -0.12 19.63 -4.07
N ARG A 73 -1.07 18.75 -3.71
CA ARG A 73 -1.54 17.65 -4.56
C ARG A 73 -2.86 17.99 -5.23
N THR A 74 -3.11 17.34 -6.35
CA THR A 74 -4.38 17.48 -7.07
C THR A 74 -5.41 16.51 -6.47
N SER A 75 -6.61 17.00 -6.14
CA SER A 75 -7.66 16.17 -5.55
C SER A 75 -8.41 15.36 -6.62
N PRO A 76 -8.54 14.03 -6.46
CA PRO A 76 -9.40 13.23 -7.33
C PRO A 76 -10.88 13.55 -7.12
N ASP A 77 -11.66 13.44 -8.20
CA ASP A 77 -13.12 13.70 -8.20
C ASP A 77 -13.90 12.38 -8.06
N CYS A 78 -13.89 11.83 -6.85
CA CYS A 78 -14.49 10.53 -6.56
C CYS A 78 -15.91 10.70 -5.99
N GLU A 79 -16.94 10.16 -6.65
CA GLU A 79 -18.35 10.37 -6.25
C GLU A 79 -18.72 9.91 -4.83
N TRP A 80 -17.90 9.04 -4.21
CA TRP A 80 -18.19 8.45 -2.89
C TRP A 80 -17.50 9.17 -1.72
N ILE A 81 -16.70 10.21 -1.98
CA ILE A 81 -15.91 10.92 -0.99
C ILE A 81 -15.81 12.40 -1.37
N ASP A 82 -16.24 13.28 -0.47
CA ASP A 82 -16.38 14.71 -0.76
C ASP A 82 -15.03 15.39 -1.01
N ASP A 83 -14.02 15.05 -0.19
CA ASP A 83 -12.64 15.52 -0.34
C ASP A 83 -11.68 14.41 0.09
N TRP A 84 -10.99 13.83 -0.89
CA TRP A 84 -10.06 12.73 -0.68
C TRP A 84 -8.98 13.06 0.35
N HIS A 85 -8.43 14.27 0.30
CA HIS A 85 -7.24 14.64 1.09
C HIS A 85 -7.60 15.00 2.53
N SER A 86 -8.78 15.60 2.77
CA SER A 86 -9.23 15.89 4.13
C SER A 86 -9.63 14.62 4.91
N GLU A 87 -10.05 13.58 4.21
CA GLU A 87 -10.51 12.32 4.80
C GLU A 87 -9.37 11.30 5.00
N LEU A 88 -8.14 11.59 4.52
CA LEU A 88 -7.00 10.69 4.70
C LEU A 88 -6.79 10.39 6.19
N PRO A 89 -6.33 9.17 6.55
CA PRO A 89 -6.04 8.81 7.93
C PRO A 89 -5.16 9.83 8.66
N CYS A 90 -4.12 10.37 8.01
CA CYS A 90 -3.24 11.37 8.61
C CYS A 90 -3.81 12.80 8.67
N ALA A 91 -4.90 13.10 7.95
CA ALA A 91 -5.56 14.41 7.98
C ALA A 91 -6.85 14.43 8.83
N SER A 92 -7.46 13.27 9.08
CA SER A 92 -8.76 13.12 9.75
C SER A 92 -8.69 13.15 11.29
N GLY A 93 -7.50 13.29 11.88
CA GLY A 93 -7.27 13.22 13.32
C GLY A 93 -7.38 11.80 13.90
N MET A 94 -7.22 10.79 13.05
CA MET A 94 -7.21 9.38 13.45
C MET A 94 -5.97 9.06 14.30
N ASP A 95 -6.12 8.16 15.28
CA ASP A 95 -5.00 7.63 16.06
C ASP A 95 -3.94 7.04 15.10
N GLU A 96 -2.71 7.57 15.18
CA GLU A 96 -1.55 7.16 14.37
C GLU A 96 -1.35 5.64 14.37
N LYS A 97 -1.67 4.95 15.46
CA LYS A 97 -1.55 3.48 15.54
C LYS A 97 -2.44 2.72 14.55
N LEU A 98 -3.39 3.40 13.90
CA LEU A 98 -4.30 2.82 12.92
C LEU A 98 -3.83 3.02 11.49
N TRP A 99 -2.82 3.86 11.24
CA TRP A 99 -2.42 4.22 9.87
C TRP A 99 -0.92 4.49 9.69
N TYR A 100 -0.13 4.53 10.76
CA TYR A 100 1.31 4.79 10.71
C TYR A 100 2.09 3.58 11.22
N ALA A 101 3.00 3.08 10.38
CA ALA A 101 3.83 1.91 10.61
C ALA A 101 5.25 2.10 10.03
N PRO A 102 6.05 3.06 10.55
CA PRO A 102 7.38 3.37 10.01
C PRO A 102 8.39 2.22 10.17
N TRP A 103 8.10 1.27 11.07
CA TRP A 103 8.91 0.09 11.33
C TRP A 103 8.71 -1.03 10.29
N LEU A 104 7.69 -0.90 9.42
CA LEU A 104 7.21 -2.00 8.59
C LEU A 104 8.27 -2.51 7.61
N VAL A 105 8.90 -1.60 6.85
CA VAL A 105 9.90 -2.00 5.84
C VAL A 105 11.11 -2.66 6.49
N ASP A 106 11.64 -2.06 7.57
CA ASP A 106 12.76 -2.63 8.32
C ASP A 106 12.44 -4.05 8.79
N ARG A 107 11.24 -4.24 9.38
CA ARG A 107 10.83 -5.57 9.88
C ARG A 107 10.75 -6.62 8.76
N LEU A 108 10.23 -6.24 7.59
CA LEU A 108 10.13 -7.14 6.43
C LEU A 108 11.52 -7.47 5.86
N GLN A 109 12.44 -6.51 5.85
CA GLN A 109 13.83 -6.73 5.43
C GLN A 109 14.65 -7.57 6.41
N GLU A 110 14.22 -7.68 7.67
CA GLU A 110 14.84 -8.52 8.70
C GLU A 110 14.47 -10.02 8.61
N CYS A 111 13.52 -10.41 7.75
CA CYS A 111 13.16 -11.83 7.57
C CYS A 111 14.35 -12.66 7.06
N GLU A 112 14.45 -13.90 7.50
CA GLU A 112 15.47 -14.83 7.00
C GLU A 112 15.20 -15.22 5.54
N THR A 113 13.93 -15.44 5.19
CA THR A 113 13.45 -15.65 3.82
C THR A 113 13.15 -14.31 3.17
N GLU A 114 13.80 -14.04 2.04
CA GLU A 114 13.65 -12.79 1.30
C GLU A 114 12.17 -12.56 0.91
N GLN A 115 11.62 -11.44 1.39
CA GLN A 115 10.28 -10.99 1.07
C GLN A 115 10.34 -9.90 0.01
N GLU A 116 9.44 -9.95 -0.98
CA GLU A 116 9.30 -8.86 -1.95
C GLU A 116 8.47 -7.74 -1.32
N ILE A 117 8.95 -6.50 -1.42
CA ILE A 117 8.18 -5.30 -1.05
C ILE A 117 7.68 -4.64 -2.33
N GLY A 118 6.37 -4.70 -2.54
CA GLY A 118 5.65 -4.12 -3.66
C GLY A 118 4.81 -2.90 -3.24
N LEU A 119 4.16 -2.28 -4.22
CA LEU A 119 3.32 -1.10 -4.01
C LEU A 119 1.83 -1.41 -4.01
N HIS A 120 1.10 -0.69 -3.16
CA HIS A 120 -0.36 -0.63 -3.14
C HIS A 120 -0.86 0.82 -3.21
N GLY A 121 -0.13 1.66 -3.96
CA GLY A 121 -0.33 3.10 -4.02
C GLY A 121 0.32 3.85 -2.85
N SER A 122 0.14 5.16 -2.82
CA SER A 122 0.62 6.01 -1.74
C SER A 122 -0.44 6.20 -0.66
N THR A 123 -1.70 6.36 -1.06
CA THR A 123 -2.86 6.64 -0.21
C THR A 123 -4.01 5.64 -0.42
N HIS A 124 -3.72 4.49 -1.04
CA HIS A 124 -4.73 3.48 -1.44
C HIS A 124 -5.75 4.05 -2.47
N MET A 125 -5.29 4.90 -3.38
CA MET A 125 -6.16 5.48 -4.43
C MET A 125 -6.56 4.44 -5.49
N GLN A 126 -7.85 4.40 -5.85
CA GLN A 126 -8.36 3.60 -6.97
C GLN A 126 -7.94 4.24 -8.29
N LEU A 127 -6.92 3.69 -8.94
CA LEU A 127 -6.39 4.23 -10.20
C LEU A 127 -7.36 4.06 -11.38
N GLY A 128 -8.21 3.04 -11.37
CA GLY A 128 -9.22 2.81 -12.41
C GLY A 128 -10.47 3.68 -12.31
N ALA A 129 -10.63 4.44 -11.22
CA ALA A 129 -11.84 5.21 -10.98
C ALA A 129 -11.98 6.38 -11.96
N ASP A 130 -13.23 6.71 -12.33
CA ASP A 130 -13.53 7.84 -13.23
C ASP A 130 -12.98 9.18 -12.73
N GLY A 131 -12.88 9.34 -11.40
CA GLY A 131 -12.29 10.50 -10.72
C GLY A 131 -10.76 10.56 -10.69
N CYS A 132 -10.08 9.47 -11.06
CA CYS A 132 -8.63 9.38 -11.10
C CYS A 132 -8.11 9.78 -12.48
N SER A 133 -7.68 11.03 -12.61
CA SER A 133 -7.00 11.51 -13.80
C SER A 133 -5.60 10.89 -13.91
N ARG A 134 -5.00 10.99 -15.10
CA ARG A 134 -3.61 10.58 -15.30
C ARG A 134 -2.63 11.36 -14.41
N GLU A 135 -2.95 12.62 -14.08
CA GLU A 135 -2.16 13.45 -13.17
C GLU A 135 -2.26 12.93 -11.73
N HIS A 136 -3.45 12.53 -11.27
CA HIS A 136 -3.64 11.91 -9.94
C HIS A 136 -2.82 10.62 -9.83
N ALA A 137 -2.88 9.76 -10.85
CA ALA A 137 -2.08 8.54 -10.88
C ALA A 137 -0.56 8.83 -10.91
N GLN A 138 -0.14 9.87 -11.62
CA GLN A 138 1.27 10.28 -11.65
C GLN A 138 1.75 10.73 -10.26
N GLU A 139 0.99 11.58 -9.56
CA GLU A 139 1.31 12.01 -8.21
C GLU A 139 1.30 10.84 -7.22
N GLU A 140 0.29 9.98 -7.29
CA GLU A 140 0.13 8.81 -6.43
C GLU A 140 1.30 7.82 -6.58
N ILE A 141 1.68 7.48 -7.81
CA ILE A 141 2.76 6.51 -8.05
C ILE A 141 4.13 7.12 -7.80
N SER A 142 4.37 8.39 -8.16
CA SER A 142 5.66 9.06 -7.88
C SER A 142 5.91 9.10 -6.38
N ALA A 143 4.94 9.56 -5.59
CA ALA A 143 5.06 9.60 -4.14
C ALA A 143 5.30 8.19 -3.55
N ALA A 144 4.60 7.18 -4.07
CA ALA A 144 4.73 5.82 -3.59
C ALA A 144 6.13 5.23 -3.83
N VAL A 145 6.67 5.41 -5.05
CA VAL A 145 8.02 4.96 -5.43
C VAL A 145 9.08 5.71 -4.65
N GLU A 146 8.98 7.03 -4.56
CA GLU A 146 9.94 7.88 -3.82
C GLU A 146 10.02 7.44 -2.35
N THR A 147 8.87 7.21 -1.71
CA THR A 147 8.83 6.76 -0.30
C THR A 147 9.56 5.43 -0.10
N LEU A 148 9.33 4.44 -0.97
CA LEU A 148 10.01 3.15 -0.84
C LEU A 148 11.51 3.26 -1.13
N GLN A 149 11.92 4.10 -2.08
CA GLN A 149 13.33 4.37 -2.39
C GLN A 149 14.07 5.01 -1.21
N GLU A 150 13.42 5.89 -0.45
CA GLU A 150 13.98 6.45 0.79
C GLU A 150 14.26 5.38 1.85
N HIS A 151 13.52 4.27 1.81
CA HIS A 151 13.71 3.09 2.66
C HIS A 151 14.58 2.01 2.00
N GLY A 152 15.31 2.36 0.92
CA GLY A 152 16.23 1.46 0.23
C GLY A 152 15.55 0.38 -0.61
N VAL A 153 14.25 0.51 -0.90
CA VAL A 153 13.48 -0.43 -1.71
C VAL A 153 13.26 0.13 -3.11
N GLU A 154 13.51 -0.68 -4.13
CA GLU A 154 13.23 -0.35 -5.53
C GLU A 154 12.06 -1.22 -6.01
N PRO A 155 10.80 -0.75 -5.87
CA PRO A 155 9.62 -1.58 -6.12
C PRO A 155 9.49 -1.94 -7.60
N LYS A 156 9.04 -3.17 -7.87
CA LYS A 156 8.77 -3.68 -9.24
C LYS A 156 7.36 -4.20 -9.45
N SER A 157 6.63 -4.46 -8.37
CA SER A 157 5.27 -4.96 -8.38
C SER A 157 4.29 -3.91 -7.86
N PHE A 158 3.07 -3.92 -8.41
CA PHE A 158 1.98 -3.09 -7.95
C PHE A 158 0.68 -3.90 -7.89
N VAL A 159 0.03 -3.89 -6.72
CA VAL A 159 -1.33 -4.43 -6.56
C VAL A 159 -2.30 -3.26 -6.59
N PHE A 160 -3.34 -3.35 -7.40
CA PHE A 160 -4.34 -2.28 -7.52
C PHE A 160 -5.26 -2.25 -6.30
N PRO A 161 -5.40 -1.10 -5.62
CA PRO A 161 -6.45 -0.88 -4.65
C PRO A 161 -7.80 -1.32 -5.21
N ARG A 162 -8.45 -2.28 -4.52
CA ARG A 162 -9.75 -2.86 -4.90
C ARG A 162 -9.79 -3.55 -6.26
N ASN A 163 -8.65 -3.94 -6.81
CA ASN A 163 -8.51 -4.47 -8.16
C ASN A 163 -9.04 -3.54 -9.26
N ASP A 164 -9.10 -2.22 -9.00
CA ASP A 164 -9.58 -1.24 -9.97
C ASP A 164 -8.43 -0.77 -10.87
N ILE A 165 -8.30 -1.44 -12.03
CA ILE A 165 -7.15 -1.31 -12.92
C ILE A 165 -7.26 -0.04 -13.76
N GLY A 166 -6.26 0.85 -13.65
CA GLY A 166 -6.12 2.06 -14.43
C GLY A 166 -4.66 2.50 -14.60
N HIS A 167 -4.41 3.43 -15.54
CA HIS A 167 -3.12 4.10 -15.72
C HIS A 167 -1.87 3.20 -15.81
N LEU A 168 -1.99 2.04 -16.49
CA LEU A 168 -0.87 1.10 -16.69
C LEU A 168 0.37 1.72 -17.33
N ASP A 169 0.20 2.74 -18.16
CA ASP A 169 1.31 3.49 -18.76
C ASP A 169 2.08 4.31 -17.72
N VAL A 170 1.39 4.86 -16.71
CA VAL A 170 2.00 5.59 -15.59
C VAL A 170 2.82 4.63 -14.74
N LEU A 171 2.28 3.47 -14.38
CA LEU A 171 3.03 2.44 -13.63
C LEU A 171 4.32 2.04 -14.35
N ARG A 172 4.24 1.72 -15.65
CA ARG A 172 5.42 1.39 -16.47
C ARG A 172 6.42 2.54 -16.55
N GLY A 173 5.93 3.79 -16.60
CA GLY A 173 6.75 4.99 -16.60
C GLY A 173 7.62 5.15 -15.35
N HIS A 174 7.20 4.56 -14.22
CA HIS A 174 7.94 4.56 -12.96
C HIS A 174 8.72 3.25 -12.69
N GLY A 175 8.85 2.38 -13.70
CA GLY A 175 9.63 1.15 -13.57
C GLY A 175 8.91 0.01 -12.87
N ILE A 176 7.58 0.07 -12.74
CA ILE A 176 6.75 -1.04 -12.29
C ILE A 176 6.52 -2.01 -13.46
N GLU A 177 6.79 -3.29 -13.22
CA GLU A 177 6.82 -4.35 -14.23
C GLU A 177 5.68 -5.36 -14.09
N ARG A 178 5.16 -5.56 -12.86
CA ARG A 178 4.21 -6.62 -12.51
C ARG A 178 2.99 -6.06 -11.79
#